data_AF-X0VIP6-F1
#
_entry.id   AF-X0VIP6-F1
#
_cell.length_a   1.000
_cell.length_b   1.000
_cell.length_c   1.000
_cell.angle_alpha   90.00
_cell.angle_beta   90.00
_cell.angle_gamma   90.00
#
_symmetry.space_group_name_H-M   'P 1'
#
loop_
_entity.id
_entity.type
_entity.pdbx_description
1 polymer ?
#
loop_
_entity_poly.entity_id
_entity_poly.type
_entity_poly.pdbx_seq_one_letter_code
_entity_poly.pdbx_strand_id
1 'polypeptide(L)'
;MLLADLLKLLESAEKNPRIKSILVVVKRVAAGWAQLEEVRSAIEQIRLAGKETHIYLEQADNKSYYLASAADKIYLPPSATLDFVGLSSETLFFRNLLSYLGIEPELFNIGDYKSAAEVFQREGMSGPSREMIDSILSDLQGRLNAEVARNRNVSTRQVQSW
;
A
#
# COMPACT_ATOMS: atom_id res chain seq x y z
N MET A 1 13.91 9.31 -8.31
CA MET A 1 13.39 8.95 -9.65
C MET A 1 11.89 9.16 -9.64
N LEU A 2 11.33 9.82 -10.65
CA LEU A 2 9.88 9.98 -10.76
C LEU A 2 9.24 8.65 -11.17
N LEU A 3 7.96 8.47 -10.85
CA LEU A 3 7.22 7.25 -11.20
C LEU A 3 7.25 6.97 -12.71
N ALA A 4 7.01 8.00 -13.53
CA ALA A 4 7.02 7.86 -14.99
C ALA A 4 8.37 7.36 -15.54
N ASP A 5 9.48 7.82 -14.95
CA ASP A 5 10.82 7.38 -15.36
C ASP A 5 11.07 5.92 -14.97
N LEU A 6 10.62 5.53 -13.77
CA LEU A 6 10.69 4.14 -13.30
C LEU A 6 9.91 3.20 -14.22
N LEU A 7 8.67 3.57 -14.57
CA LEU A 7 7.82 2.75 -15.44
C LEU A 7 8.43 2.62 -16.84
N LYS A 8 8.95 3.70 -17.42
CA LYS A 8 9.68 3.65 -18.70
C LYS A 8 10.91 2.77 -18.64
N LEU A 9 11.65 2.80 -17.53
CA LEU A 9 12.82 1.95 -17.33
C LEU A 9 12.42 0.46 -17.27
N LEU A 10 11.36 0.13 -16.53
CA LEU A 10 10.83 -1.23 -16.44
C LEU A 10 10.30 -1.73 -17.80
N GLU A 11 9.55 -0.90 -18.52
CA GLU A 11 9.07 -1.21 -19.88
C GLU A 11 10.24 -1.42 -20.87
N SER A 12 11.27 -0.60 -20.77
CA SER A 12 12.48 -0.77 -21.58
C SER A 12 13.21 -2.08 -21.24
N ALA A 13 13.20 -2.48 -19.97
CA ALA A 13 13.77 -3.75 -19.53
C ALA A 13 12.96 -4.95 -20.04
N GLU A 14 11.63 -4.86 -20.01
CA GLU A 14 10.68 -5.82 -20.58
C GLU A 14 10.94 -6.06 -22.08
N LYS A 15 11.10 -4.99 -22.86
CA LYS A 15 11.21 -5.09 -24.33
C LYS A 15 12.62 -5.44 -24.82
N ASN A 16 13.65 -5.29 -23.99
CA ASN A 16 15.04 -5.50 -24.41
C ASN A 16 15.44 -6.98 -24.34
N PRO A 17 15.72 -7.65 -25.48
CA PRO A 17 16.03 -9.09 -25.51
C PRO A 17 17.36 -9.46 -24.84
N ARG A 18 18.25 -8.48 -24.61
CA ARG A 18 19.53 -8.67 -23.91
C ARG A 18 19.35 -8.78 -22.39
N ILE A 19 18.25 -8.25 -21.85
CA ILE A 19 17.93 -8.35 -20.42
C ILE A 19 17.22 -9.68 -20.19
N LYS A 20 17.80 -10.52 -19.33
CA LYS A 20 17.25 -11.84 -18.97
C LYS A 20 16.56 -11.84 -17.60
N SER A 21 16.98 -10.94 -16.73
CA SER A 21 16.44 -10.79 -15.38
C SER A 21 16.55 -9.37 -14.87
N ILE A 22 15.76 -9.05 -13.85
CA ILE A 22 15.86 -7.80 -13.09
C ILE A 22 16.00 -8.10 -11.59
N LEU A 23 16.75 -7.24 -10.89
CA LEU A 23 16.78 -7.19 -9.44
C LEU A 23 16.34 -5.79 -9.00
N VAL A 24 15.28 -5.72 -8.19
CA VAL A 24 14.83 -4.48 -7.56
C VAL A 24 15.18 -4.52 -6.08
N VAL A 25 16.00 -3.57 -5.65
CA VAL A 25 16.38 -3.40 -4.25
C VAL A 25 15.45 -2.37 -3.63
N VAL A 26 14.62 -2.81 -2.69
CA VAL A 26 13.63 -1.97 -2.01
C VAL A 26 14.09 -1.70 -0.59
N LYS A 27 14.49 -0.46 -0.34
CA LYS A 27 14.84 0.02 0.99
C LYS A 27 13.61 0.43 1.80
N ARG A 28 12.73 1.18 1.14
CA ARG A 28 11.46 1.67 1.69
C ARG A 28 10.52 2.03 0.55
N VAL A 29 9.23 1.78 0.72
CA VAL A 29 8.19 2.22 -0.22
C VAL A 29 7.56 3.51 0.30
N ALA A 30 7.83 4.62 -0.37
CA ALA A 30 7.23 5.93 -0.06
C ALA A 30 6.15 6.34 -1.09
N ALA A 31 5.47 5.36 -1.68
CA ALA A 31 4.47 5.55 -2.72
C ALA A 31 3.04 5.40 -2.17
N GLY A 32 2.08 6.08 -2.81
CA GLY A 32 0.65 5.81 -2.63
C GLY A 32 0.27 4.44 -3.21
N TRP A 33 -0.90 3.91 -2.82
CA TRP A 33 -1.36 2.58 -3.27
C TRP A 33 -1.46 2.47 -4.80
N ALA A 34 -2.02 3.49 -5.47
CA ALA A 34 -2.14 3.50 -6.93
C ALA A 34 -0.77 3.47 -7.63
N GLN A 35 0.18 4.28 -7.17
CA GLN A 35 1.54 4.30 -7.72
C GLN A 35 2.25 2.95 -7.51
N LEU A 36 2.01 2.33 -6.35
CA LEU A 36 2.56 1.02 -6.03
C LEU A 36 1.99 -0.07 -6.96
N GLU A 37 0.70 -0.01 -7.27
CA GLU A 37 0.04 -0.89 -8.23
C GLU A 37 0.58 -0.74 -9.65
N GLU A 38 0.90 0.48 -10.11
CA GLU A 38 1.53 0.68 -11.42
C GLU A 38 2.91 0.00 -11.50
N VAL A 39 3.75 0.19 -10.48
CA VAL A 39 5.08 -0.44 -10.43
C VAL A 39 4.96 -1.95 -10.32
N ARG A 40 4.05 -2.44 -9.46
CA ARG A 40 3.75 -3.87 -9.32
C ARG A 40 3.33 -4.48 -10.66
N SER A 41 2.41 -3.84 -11.36
CA SER A 41 1.93 -4.29 -12.68
C SER A 41 3.07 -4.35 -13.69
N ALA A 42 3.95 -3.35 -13.73
CA ALA A 42 5.11 -3.36 -14.62
C ALA A 42 6.08 -4.52 -14.31
N ILE A 43 6.28 -4.85 -13.04
CA ILE A 43 7.09 -6.02 -12.63
C ILE A 43 6.40 -7.33 -13.06
N GLU A 44 5.07 -7.43 -12.93
CA GLU A 44 4.32 -8.59 -13.41
C GLU A 44 4.40 -8.75 -14.93
N GLN A 45 4.36 -7.66 -15.71
CA GLN A 45 4.54 -7.73 -17.17
C GLN A 45 5.92 -8.26 -17.56
N ILE A 46 6.98 -7.84 -16.86
CA ILE A 46 8.35 -8.36 -17.06
C ILE A 46 8.40 -9.87 -16.80
N ARG A 47 7.75 -10.34 -15.74
CA ARG A 47 7.63 -11.77 -15.42
C ARG A 47 6.87 -12.52 -16.51
N LEU A 48 5.73 -11.98 -16.97
CA LEU A 48 4.91 -12.57 -18.04
C LEU A 48 5.64 -12.59 -19.39
N ALA A 49 6.55 -11.65 -19.64
CA ALA A 49 7.45 -11.65 -20.79
C ALA A 49 8.56 -12.73 -20.70
N GLY A 50 8.56 -13.56 -19.66
CA GLY A 50 9.47 -14.69 -19.49
C GLY A 50 10.84 -14.31 -18.94
N LYS A 51 10.98 -13.13 -18.32
CA LYS A 51 12.22 -12.71 -17.65
C LYS A 51 12.13 -12.97 -16.16
N GLU A 52 13.24 -13.38 -15.55
CA GLU A 52 13.25 -13.60 -14.10
C GLU A 52 13.19 -12.27 -13.33
N THR A 53 12.31 -12.20 -12.35
CA THR A 53 12.12 -11.02 -11.50
C THR A 53 12.52 -11.33 -10.07
N HIS A 54 13.44 -10.52 -9.53
CA HIS A 54 13.94 -10.66 -8.17
C HIS A 54 13.69 -9.37 -7.39
N ILE A 55 13.21 -9.48 -6.16
CA ILE A 55 13.06 -8.36 -5.24
C ILE A 55 13.83 -8.65 -3.97
N TYR A 56 14.70 -7.72 -3.59
CA TYR A 56 15.40 -7.74 -2.31
C TYR A 56 14.79 -6.65 -1.41
N LEU A 57 14.29 -7.04 -0.25
CA LEU A 57 13.74 -6.14 0.76
C LEU A 57 14.76 -5.97 1.89
N GLU A 58 15.15 -4.74 2.20
CA GLU A 58 15.97 -4.47 3.41
C GLU A 58 15.14 -4.64 4.68
N GLN A 59 13.85 -4.29 4.60
CA GLN A 59 12.80 -4.47 5.60
C GLN A 59 11.49 -4.71 4.84
N ALA A 60 10.54 -5.43 5.43
CA ALA A 60 9.26 -5.70 4.80
C ALA A 60 8.10 -5.20 5.67
N ASP A 61 7.33 -4.28 5.13
CA ASP A 61 6.02 -3.84 5.61
C ASP A 61 4.91 -4.27 4.63
N ASN A 62 3.66 -3.94 4.93
CA ASN A 62 2.51 -4.25 4.06
C ASN A 62 2.73 -3.85 2.59
N LYS A 63 3.28 -2.66 2.32
CA LYS A 63 3.44 -2.12 0.96
C LYS A 63 4.60 -2.77 0.23
N SER A 64 5.76 -2.88 0.86
CA SER A 64 6.95 -3.48 0.28
C SER A 64 6.76 -4.97 0.05
N TYR A 65 6.10 -5.69 0.96
CA TYR A 65 5.75 -7.09 0.73
C TYR A 65 4.69 -7.25 -0.37
N TYR A 66 3.68 -6.38 -0.41
CA TYR A 66 2.72 -6.34 -1.52
C TYR A 66 3.42 -6.13 -2.87
N LEU A 67 4.34 -5.18 -2.99
CA LEU A 67 5.15 -5.01 -4.20
C LEU A 67 6.02 -6.24 -4.49
N ALA A 68 6.71 -6.76 -3.47
CA ALA A 68 7.62 -7.90 -3.60
C ALA A 68 6.93 -9.15 -4.14
N SER A 69 5.68 -9.37 -3.73
CA SER A 69 4.89 -10.52 -4.17
C SER A 69 4.59 -10.54 -5.68
N ALA A 70 4.88 -9.48 -6.45
CA ALA A 70 4.81 -9.54 -7.92
C ALA A 70 5.98 -10.29 -8.56
N ALA A 71 7.11 -10.40 -7.87
CA ALA A 71 8.30 -11.04 -8.40
C ALA A 71 8.31 -12.56 -8.22
N ASP A 72 9.16 -13.25 -8.99
CA ASP A 72 9.40 -14.69 -8.88
C ASP A 72 10.07 -15.05 -7.55
N LYS A 73 11.06 -14.24 -7.14
CA LYS A 73 11.86 -14.48 -5.94
C LYS A 73 11.93 -13.23 -5.07
N ILE A 74 11.65 -13.43 -3.78
CA ILE A 74 11.72 -12.41 -2.74
C ILE A 74 12.84 -12.79 -1.79
N TYR A 75 13.73 -11.85 -1.51
CA TYR A 75 14.85 -12.03 -0.60
C TYR A 75 14.75 -11.05 0.56
N LEU A 76 14.90 -11.54 1.78
CA LEU A 76 15.07 -10.75 3.00
C LEU A 76 16.35 -11.22 3.71
N PRO A 77 17.18 -10.32 4.25
CA PRO A 77 18.27 -10.71 5.13
C PRO A 77 17.69 -11.24 6.47
N PRO A 78 18.40 -12.13 7.20
CA PRO A 78 17.93 -12.66 8.48
C PRO A 78 17.65 -11.60 9.57
N SER A 79 18.21 -10.40 9.41
CA SER A 79 18.02 -9.27 10.32
C SER A 79 16.83 -8.36 9.94
N ALA A 80 16.13 -8.63 8.84
CA ALA A 80 14.97 -7.85 8.43
C ALA A 80 13.72 -8.23 9.23
N THR A 81 12.84 -7.26 9.45
CA THR A 81 11.47 -7.48 9.91
C THR A 81 10.56 -7.81 8.73
N LEU A 82 9.50 -8.57 9.03
CA LEU A 82 8.38 -8.84 8.15
C LEU A 82 7.09 -8.45 8.87
N ASP A 83 6.70 -7.20 8.69
CA ASP A 83 5.53 -6.56 9.31
C ASP A 83 4.36 -6.51 8.30
N PHE A 84 3.99 -7.69 7.80
CA PHE A 84 2.82 -7.88 6.94
C PHE A 84 1.58 -8.19 7.78
N VAL A 85 1.09 -7.19 8.50
CA VAL A 85 0.08 -7.34 9.58
C VAL A 85 -1.30 -6.80 9.22
N GLY A 86 -1.49 -6.35 7.97
CA GLY A 86 -2.74 -5.76 7.49
C GLY A 86 -2.83 -4.24 7.67
N LEU A 87 -3.91 -3.67 7.14
CA LEU A 87 -4.10 -2.23 7.00
C LEU A 87 -4.94 -1.66 8.15
N SER A 88 -4.56 -0.47 8.59
CA SER A 88 -5.29 0.33 9.56
C SER A 88 -5.31 1.79 9.15
N SER A 89 -6.24 2.55 9.71
CA SER A 89 -6.33 3.99 9.58
C SER A 89 -6.40 4.61 10.96
N GLU A 90 -5.65 5.69 11.15
CA GLU A 90 -5.64 6.46 12.39
C GLU A 90 -5.96 7.92 12.06
N THR A 91 -6.87 8.49 12.82
CA THR A 91 -7.28 9.89 12.68
C THR A 91 -7.18 10.57 14.04
N LEU A 92 -6.43 11.67 14.08
CA LEU A 92 -6.33 12.51 15.26
C LEU A 92 -7.55 13.45 15.36
N PHE A 93 -8.04 13.64 16.58
CA PHE A 93 -9.13 14.56 16.89
C PHE A 93 -8.66 15.65 17.85
N PHE A 94 -8.90 16.90 17.48
CA PHE A 94 -8.35 18.09 18.13
C PHE A 94 -9.38 18.89 18.91
N ARG A 95 -10.67 18.50 18.91
CA ARG A 95 -11.75 19.25 19.59
C ARG A 95 -11.38 19.62 21.03
N ASN A 96 -10.93 18.64 21.82
CA ASN A 96 -10.61 18.87 23.24
C ASN A 96 -9.39 19.77 23.43
N LEU A 97 -8.40 19.67 22.54
CA LEU A 97 -7.25 20.58 22.52
C LEU A 97 -7.68 22.01 22.20
N LEU A 98 -8.52 22.19 21.18
CA LEU A 98 -9.01 23.52 20.78
C LEU A 98 -9.85 24.15 21.89
N SER A 99 -10.75 23.37 22.52
CA SER A 99 -11.54 23.82 23.65
C SER A 99 -10.68 24.23 24.84
N TYR A 100 -9.62 23.47 25.16
CA TYR A 100 -8.66 23.82 26.21
C TYR A 100 -7.95 25.16 25.94
N LEU A 101 -7.67 25.45 24.67
CA LEU A 101 -7.06 26.71 24.22
C LEU A 101 -8.07 27.87 24.09
N GLY A 102 -9.36 27.65 24.34
CA GLY A 102 -10.41 28.64 24.14
C GLY A 102 -10.71 28.95 22.68
N ILE A 103 -10.42 28.01 21.76
CA ILE A 103 -10.66 28.15 20.32
C ILE A 103 -11.92 27.37 19.94
N GLU A 104 -12.87 28.04 19.29
CA GLU A 104 -14.10 27.44 18.78
C GLU A 104 -14.11 27.41 17.24
N PRO A 105 -14.01 26.22 16.61
CA PRO A 105 -14.01 26.10 15.16
C PRO A 105 -15.42 26.15 14.56
N GLU A 106 -15.71 27.20 13.78
CA GLU A 106 -16.93 27.31 12.97
C GLU A 106 -16.73 26.64 11.60
N LEU A 107 -17.11 25.35 11.49
CA LEU A 107 -17.06 24.60 10.24
C LEU A 107 -18.45 24.08 9.89
N PHE A 108 -18.81 24.21 8.61
CA PHE A 108 -20.07 23.71 8.07
C PHE A 108 -19.78 22.62 7.04
N ASN A 109 -20.42 21.46 7.18
CA ASN A 109 -20.34 20.36 6.24
C ASN A 109 -21.74 20.03 5.69
N ILE A 110 -21.79 19.75 4.38
CA ILE A 110 -22.99 19.26 3.71
C ILE A 110 -22.66 17.86 3.21
N GLY A 111 -23.43 16.87 3.66
CA GLY A 111 -23.26 15.45 3.35
C GLY A 111 -22.59 14.66 4.48
N ASP A 112 -23.20 13.53 4.82
CA ASP A 112 -22.83 12.70 5.98
C ASP A 112 -21.39 12.18 5.94
N TYR A 113 -20.87 11.97 4.73
CA TYR A 113 -19.51 11.44 4.52
C TYR A 113 -18.44 12.53 4.38
N LYS A 114 -18.79 13.83 4.38
CA LYS A 114 -17.84 14.94 4.33
C LYS A 114 -17.21 15.18 5.70
N SER A 115 -16.40 14.22 6.14
CA SER A 115 -15.90 14.07 7.51
C SER A 115 -14.62 14.83 7.84
N ALA A 116 -14.03 15.57 6.88
CA ALA A 116 -12.78 16.30 7.10
C ALA A 116 -12.87 17.35 8.24
N ALA A 117 -14.06 17.91 8.48
CA ALA A 117 -14.29 18.86 9.58
C ALA A 117 -14.37 18.18 10.96
N GLU A 118 -14.65 16.87 11.01
CA GLU A 118 -14.86 16.15 12.27
C GLU A 118 -13.64 16.19 13.18
N VAL A 119 -12.43 16.21 12.59
CA VAL A 119 -11.18 16.27 13.36
C VAL A 119 -11.08 17.50 14.25
N PHE A 120 -11.84 18.56 13.97
CA PHE A 120 -11.86 19.78 14.78
C PHE A 120 -13.10 19.89 15.68
N GLN A 121 -14.20 19.23 15.32
CA GLN A 121 -15.49 19.39 15.99
C GLN A 121 -15.87 18.23 16.91
N ARG A 122 -15.24 17.07 16.73
CA ARG A 122 -15.59 15.82 17.43
C ARG A 122 -14.38 15.28 18.20
N GLU A 123 -14.66 14.33 19.09
CA GLU A 123 -13.64 13.58 19.83
C GLU A 123 -13.31 12.23 19.18
N GLY A 124 -14.05 11.87 18.13
CA GLY A 124 -13.91 10.63 17.40
C GLY A 124 -14.79 10.61 16.15
N MET A 125 -14.55 9.61 15.31
CA MET A 125 -15.25 9.42 14.04
C MET A 125 -16.77 9.32 14.26
N SER A 126 -17.54 9.97 13.40
CA SER A 126 -18.96 9.67 13.23
C SER A 126 -19.17 8.25 12.68
N GLY A 127 -20.40 7.73 12.80
CA GLY A 127 -20.79 6.45 12.17
C GLY A 127 -20.51 6.42 10.67
N PRO A 128 -20.98 7.41 9.88
CA PRO A 128 -20.70 7.48 8.44
C PRO A 128 -19.20 7.60 8.11
N SER A 129 -18.43 8.39 8.87
CA SER A 129 -16.98 8.48 8.68
C SER A 129 -16.30 7.13 8.88
N ARG A 130 -16.67 6.41 9.95
CA ARG A 130 -16.15 5.07 10.23
C ARG A 130 -16.52 4.08 9.14
N GLU A 131 -17.79 4.02 8.73
CA GLU A 131 -18.27 3.14 7.66
C GLU A 131 -17.48 3.35 6.35
N MET A 132 -17.26 4.60 5.96
CA MET A 132 -16.50 4.93 4.76
C MET A 132 -15.04 4.47 4.85
N ILE A 133 -14.36 4.76 5.96
CA ILE A 133 -12.96 4.35 6.16
C ILE A 133 -12.85 2.82 6.20
N ASP A 134 -13.75 2.15 6.91
CA ASP A 134 -13.78 0.68 6.99
C ASP A 134 -14.03 0.04 5.61
N SER A 135 -14.90 0.64 4.79
CA SER A 135 -15.14 0.20 3.41
C SER A 135 -13.88 0.32 2.54
N ILE A 136 -13.19 1.46 2.59
CA ILE A 136 -11.95 1.70 1.84
C ILE A 136 -10.84 0.73 2.29
N LEU A 137 -10.66 0.55 3.60
CA LEU A 137 -9.67 -0.37 4.15
C LEU A 137 -9.97 -1.82 3.76
N SER A 138 -11.23 -2.23 3.82
CA SER A 138 -11.66 -3.59 3.47
C SER A 138 -11.42 -3.90 2.00
N ASP A 139 -11.71 -2.96 1.09
CA ASP A 139 -11.43 -3.12 -0.34
C ASP A 139 -9.92 -3.25 -0.60
N LEU A 140 -9.12 -2.33 -0.04
CA LEU A 140 -7.66 -2.35 -0.20
C LEU A 140 -7.05 -3.64 0.36
N GLN A 141 -7.45 -4.05 1.56
CA GLN A 141 -6.98 -5.29 2.19
C GLN A 141 -7.40 -6.52 1.38
N GLY A 142 -8.63 -6.54 0.85
CA GLY A 142 -9.14 -7.61 0.00
C GLY A 142 -8.30 -7.77 -1.27
N ARG A 143 -8.01 -6.67 -1.96
CA ARG A 143 -7.15 -6.66 -3.15
C ARG A 143 -5.73 -7.11 -2.81
N LEU A 144 -5.13 -6.56 -1.76
CA LEU A 144 -3.80 -6.93 -1.29
C LEU A 144 -3.71 -8.45 -1.01
N ASN A 145 -4.67 -9.00 -0.26
CA ASN A 145 -4.69 -10.43 0.08
C ASN A 145 -4.86 -11.32 -1.17
N ALA A 146 -5.76 -10.94 -2.08
CA ALA A 146 -6.02 -11.70 -3.31
C ALA A 146 -4.78 -11.76 -4.21
N GLU A 147 -4.13 -10.62 -4.40
CA GLU A 147 -2.94 -10.45 -5.23
C GLU A 147 -1.71 -11.19 -4.68
N VAL A 148 -1.49 -11.11 -3.37
CA VAL A 148 -0.44 -11.87 -2.67
C VAL A 148 -0.73 -13.37 -2.75
N ALA A 149 -1.97 -13.79 -2.48
CA ALA A 149 -2.37 -15.20 -2.54
C ALA A 149 -2.13 -15.81 -3.93
N ARG A 150 -2.55 -15.09 -4.98
CA ARG A 150 -2.35 -15.49 -6.39
C ARG A 150 -0.89 -15.74 -6.71
N ASN A 151 -0.01 -14.78 -6.40
CA ASN A 151 1.39 -14.89 -6.79
C ASN A 151 2.22 -15.82 -5.89
N ARG A 152 1.78 -16.06 -4.66
CA ARG A 152 2.39 -17.03 -3.75
C ARG A 152 1.80 -18.44 -3.88
N ASN A 153 0.81 -18.62 -4.75
CA ASN A 153 0.10 -19.89 -4.98
C ASN A 153 -0.47 -20.50 -3.69
N VAL A 154 -1.13 -19.66 -2.89
CA VAL A 154 -1.80 -20.05 -1.63
C VAL A 154 -3.24 -19.52 -1.62
N SER A 155 -4.04 -19.95 -0.65
CA SER A 155 -5.38 -19.39 -0.46
C SER A 155 -5.34 -18.00 0.19
N THR A 156 -6.35 -17.16 -0.09
CA THR A 156 -6.52 -15.87 0.62
C THR A 156 -6.67 -16.05 2.12
N ARG A 157 -7.31 -17.12 2.57
CA ARG A 157 -7.41 -17.48 4.00
C ARG A 157 -6.04 -17.73 4.62
N GLN A 158 -5.13 -18.38 3.90
CA GLN A 158 -3.78 -18.62 4.37
C GLN A 158 -3.01 -17.30 4.51
N VAL A 159 -3.16 -16.37 3.55
CA VAL A 159 -2.56 -15.03 3.65
C VAL A 159 -3.10 -14.27 4.86
N GLN A 160 -4.39 -14.38 5.15
CA GLN A 160 -5.01 -13.75 6.33
C GLN A 160 -4.52 -14.33 7.67
N SER A 161 -3.90 -15.52 7.66
CA SER A 161 -3.34 -16.16 8.85
C SER A 161 -1.84 -15.92 9.03
N TRP A 162 -1.21 -15.18 8.11
CA TRP A 162 0.20 -14.80 8.23
C TRP A 162 0.41 -13.72 9.28
#